data_AF-A0A951CY04-F1
#
_entry.id   AF-A0A951CY04-F1
#
_cell.length_a   1.000
_cell.length_b   1.000
_cell.length_c   1.000
_cell.angle_alpha   90.00
_cell.angle_beta   90.00
_cell.angle_gamma   90.00
#
_symmetry.space_group_name_H-M   'P 1'
#
loop_
_entity.id
_entity.type
_entity.pdbx_description
1 polymer ?
#
loop_
_entity_poly.entity_id
_entity_poly.type
_entity_poly.pdbx_seq_one_letter_code
_entity_poly.pdbx_strand_id
1 'polypeptide(L)'
;MILALAVILVLGALFFTLFVRAKDVPEPLPVSPIQHLEDRKHAIYDNLRDLQFEYRLGKLSDEDYQKTKQALQKELAAVLAETEETIKRLGLTPTRVPNKPAAAPRAPKPGTVCPHCGAAFSQTLKYCGECGRAIA
;
A
#
# COMPACT_ATOMS: atom_id res chain seq x y z
N MET A 1 46.37 26.50 20.98
CA MET A 1 45.39 27.43 20.35
C MET A 1 44.65 26.75 19.21
N ILE A 2 45.34 26.23 18.17
CA ILE A 2 44.70 25.60 17.01
C ILE A 2 43.88 24.35 17.37
N LEU A 3 44.43 23.45 18.19
CA LEU A 3 43.71 22.26 18.68
C LEU A 3 42.45 22.60 19.48
N ALA A 4 42.53 23.60 20.35
CA ALA A 4 41.38 24.05 21.15
C ALA A 4 40.27 24.63 20.26
N LEU A 5 40.65 25.43 19.25
CA LEU A 5 39.70 25.96 18.26
C LEU A 5 39.03 24.84 17.45
N ALA A 6 39.80 23.83 17.02
CA ALA A 6 39.26 22.70 16.28
C ALA A 6 38.24 21.90 17.11
N VAL A 7 38.55 21.64 18.38
CA VAL A 7 37.63 20.94 19.30
C VAL A 7 36.34 21.73 19.52
N ILE A 8 36.43 23.05 19.74
CA ILE A 8 35.26 23.91 19.92
C ILE A 8 34.37 23.89 18.67
N LEU A 9 34.97 23.94 17.48
CA LEU A 9 34.24 23.95 16.21
C LEU A 9 33.52 22.62 15.97
N VAL A 10 34.17 21.49 16.27
CA VAL A 10 33.55 20.15 16.18
C VAL A 10 32.39 20.02 17.17
N LEU A 11 32.58 20.43 18.42
CA LEU A 11 31.52 20.39 19.43
C LEU A 11 30.34 21.30 19.07
N GLY A 12 30.60 22.49 18.52
CA GLY A 12 29.57 23.40 18.04
C GLY A 12 28.80 22.85 16.84
N ALA A 13 29.48 22.21 15.89
CA ALA A 13 28.84 21.56 14.75
C ALA A 13 28.00 20.34 15.19
N LEU A 14 28.50 19.51 16.10
CA LEU A 14 27.75 18.40 16.68
C LEU A 14 26.51 18.90 17.42
N PHE A 15 26.65 19.94 18.25
CA PHE A 15 25.52 20.54 18.94
C PHE A 15 24.49 21.07 17.93
N PHE A 16 24.91 21.84 16.93
CA PHE A 16 24.00 22.41 15.94
C PHE A 16 23.25 21.34 15.11
N THR A 17 23.93 20.23 14.77
CA THR A 17 23.35 19.17 13.93
C THR A 17 22.49 18.18 14.71
N LEU A 18 22.87 17.85 15.95
CA LEU A 18 22.17 16.87 16.77
C LEU A 18 21.09 17.47 17.67
N PHE A 19 21.06 18.80 17.82
CA PHE A 19 20.04 19.48 18.62
C PHE A 19 18.71 19.50 17.87
N VAL A 20 17.98 18.38 17.96
CA VAL A 20 16.60 18.27 17.49
C VAL A 20 15.73 19.19 18.34
N ARG A 21 15.21 20.25 17.73
CA ARG A 21 14.28 21.14 18.39
C ARG A 21 12.93 20.44 18.45
N ALA A 22 12.30 20.46 19.63
CA ALA A 22 10.97 19.89 19.83
C ALA A 22 9.91 20.45 18.85
N LYS A 23 10.09 21.69 18.37
CA LYS A 23 9.22 22.31 17.35
C LYS A 23 9.37 21.74 15.94
N ASP A 24 10.45 21.00 15.66
CA ASP A 24 10.72 20.37 14.36
C ASP A 24 10.25 18.90 14.35
N VAL A 25 9.71 18.41 15.46
CA VAL A 25 9.07 17.09 15.58
C VAL A 25 7.61 17.23 15.14
N PRO A 26 7.19 16.59 14.03
CA PRO A 26 5.78 16.55 13.65
C PRO A 26 4.95 15.97 14.79
N GLU A 27 3.82 16.60 15.09
CA GLU A 27 2.90 16.09 16.10
C GLU A 27 2.48 14.66 15.71
N PRO A 28 2.62 13.67 16.61
CA PRO A 28 2.22 12.31 16.31
C PRO A 28 0.74 12.34 15.95
N LEU A 29 0.41 11.84 14.76
CA LEU A 29 -0.98 11.78 14.30
C LEU A 29 -1.80 11.07 15.38
N PRO A 30 -2.93 11.65 15.83
CA PRO A 30 -3.75 11.01 16.84
C PRO A 30 -4.20 9.65 16.29
N VAL A 31 -3.90 8.58 17.03
CA VAL A 31 -4.30 7.23 16.67
C VAL A 31 -5.81 7.23 16.49
N SER A 32 -6.28 6.75 15.33
CA SER A 32 -7.72 6.76 15.05
C SER A 32 -8.42 5.88 16.10
N PRO A 33 -9.55 6.33 16.68
CA PRO A 33 -10.26 5.55 17.70
C PRO A 33 -10.69 4.14 17.23
N ILE A 34 -10.80 3.95 15.91
CA ILE A 34 -11.18 2.69 15.27
C ILE A 34 -10.00 1.83 14.82
N GLN A 35 -8.74 2.31 14.98
CA GLN A 35 -7.55 1.63 14.48
C GLN A 35 -7.45 0.19 14.99
N HIS A 36 -7.69 -0.01 16.29
CA HIS A 36 -7.64 -1.33 16.91
C HIS A 36 -8.66 -2.32 16.33
N LEU A 37 -9.83 -1.84 15.91
CA LEU A 37 -10.86 -2.66 15.24
C LEU A 37 -10.44 -2.99 13.81
N GLU A 38 -9.82 -2.04 13.12
CA GLU A 38 -9.25 -2.28 11.79
C GLU A 38 -8.12 -3.30 11.84
N ASP A 39 -7.19 -3.18 12.77
CA ASP A 39 -6.09 -4.12 12.97
C ASP A 39 -6.62 -5.53 13.29
N ARG A 40 -7.64 -5.63 14.16
CA ARG A 40 -8.30 -6.91 14.48
C ARG A 40 -8.99 -7.52 13.26
N LYS A 41 -9.66 -6.72 12.45
CA LYS A 41 -10.26 -7.14 11.17
C LYS A 41 -9.18 -7.67 10.21
N HIS A 42 -8.04 -6.99 10.10
CA HIS A 42 -6.92 -7.43 9.27
C HIS A 42 -6.35 -8.77 9.73
N ALA A 43 -6.15 -8.95 11.04
CA ALA A 43 -5.69 -10.23 11.60
C ALA A 43 -6.66 -11.39 11.27
N ILE A 44 -7.97 -11.17 11.34
CA ILE A 44 -8.96 -12.21 10.97
C ILE A 44 -8.91 -12.55 9.48
N TYR A 45 -8.71 -11.55 8.61
CA TYR A 45 -8.53 -11.80 7.16
C TYR A 45 -7.28 -12.60 6.86
N ASP A 46 -6.16 -12.30 7.52
CA ASP A 46 -4.93 -13.08 7.38
C ASP A 46 -5.13 -14.52 7.88
N ASN A 47 -5.79 -14.71 9.03
CA ASN A 47 -6.12 -16.04 9.54
C ASN A 47 -7.01 -16.85 8.57
N LEU A 48 -8.00 -16.21 7.93
CA LEU A 48 -8.83 -16.87 6.91
C LEU A 48 -8.00 -17.30 5.69
N ARG A 49 -7.04 -16.47 5.27
CA ARG A 49 -6.13 -16.80 4.16
C ARG A 49 -5.24 -17.98 4.53
N ASP A 50 -4.64 -17.94 5.72
CA ASP A 50 -3.74 -18.98 6.20
C ASP A 50 -4.48 -20.30 6.39
N LEU A 51 -5.70 -20.28 6.95
CA LEU A 51 -6.58 -21.44 7.06
C LEU A 51 -6.83 -22.10 5.68
N GLN A 52 -7.09 -21.29 4.64
CA GLN A 52 -7.27 -21.81 3.29
C GLN A 52 -5.97 -22.41 2.72
N PHE A 53 -4.82 -21.83 3.04
CA PHE A 53 -3.52 -22.40 2.68
C PHE A 53 -3.30 -23.76 3.34
N GLU A 54 -3.52 -23.87 4.65
CA GLU A 54 -3.33 -25.13 5.40
C GLU A 54 -4.25 -26.25 4.89
N TYR A 55 -5.50 -25.90 4.58
CA TYR A 55 -6.44 -26.84 3.97
C TYR A 55 -5.95 -27.32 2.60
N ARG A 56 -5.49 -26.42 1.73
CA ARG A 56 -4.93 -26.79 0.41
C ARG A 56 -3.67 -27.64 0.49
N LEU A 57 -2.91 -27.51 1.58
CA LEU A 57 -1.74 -28.34 1.87
C LEU A 57 -2.12 -29.72 2.46
N GLY A 58 -3.41 -30.00 2.67
CA GLY A 58 -3.89 -31.27 3.21
C GLY A 58 -3.61 -31.46 4.71
N LYS A 59 -3.26 -30.38 5.43
CA LYS A 59 -3.00 -30.44 6.88
C LYS A 59 -4.27 -30.55 7.72
N LEU A 60 -5.42 -30.22 7.13
CA LEU A 60 -6.68 -30.06 7.83
C LEU A 60 -7.79 -30.85 7.13
N SER A 61 -8.68 -31.45 7.92
CA SER A 61 -9.87 -32.12 7.40
C SER A 61 -10.91 -31.11 6.89
N ASP A 62 -11.81 -31.54 6.01
CA ASP A 62 -12.93 -30.71 5.54
C ASP A 62 -13.78 -30.18 6.70
N GLU A 63 -14.04 -31.03 7.70
CA GLU A 63 -14.88 -30.70 8.84
C GLU A 63 -14.23 -29.62 9.71
N ASP A 64 -12.94 -29.77 10.02
CA ASP A 64 -12.18 -28.81 10.84
C ASP A 64 -12.00 -27.48 10.11
N TYR A 65 -11.79 -27.52 8.80
CA TYR A 65 -11.74 -26.33 7.96
C TYR A 65 -13.06 -25.56 8.02
N GLN A 66 -14.20 -26.23 7.82
CA GLN A 66 -15.51 -25.57 7.85
C GLN A 66 -15.84 -25.00 9.25
N LYS A 67 -15.54 -25.75 10.31
CA LYS A 67 -15.74 -25.28 11.70
C LYS A 67 -14.93 -24.02 11.99
N THR A 68 -13.63 -24.04 11.70
CA THR A 68 -12.72 -22.91 11.95
C THR A 68 -13.07 -21.71 11.09
N LYS A 69 -13.42 -21.94 9.82
CA LYS A 69 -13.88 -20.88 8.91
C LYS A 69 -15.13 -20.20 9.43
N GLN A 70 -16.13 -20.96 9.88
CA GLN A 70 -17.36 -20.40 10.43
C GLN A 70 -17.10 -19.61 11.72
N ALA A 71 -16.18 -20.06 12.58
CA ALA A 71 -15.79 -19.33 13.77
C ALA A 71 -15.16 -17.97 13.41
N LEU A 72 -14.16 -17.95 12.52
CA LEU A 72 -13.51 -16.73 12.05
C LEU A 72 -14.50 -15.78 11.35
N GLN A 73 -15.45 -16.30 10.57
CA GLN A 73 -16.48 -15.49 9.92
C GLN A 73 -17.44 -14.83 10.93
N LYS A 74 -17.78 -15.53 12.02
CA LYS A 74 -18.59 -14.96 13.11
C LYS A 74 -17.84 -13.87 13.84
N GLU A 75 -16.56 -14.08 14.13
CA GLU A 75 -15.70 -13.05 14.74
C GLU A 75 -15.56 -11.83 13.84
N LEU A 76 -15.35 -12.02 12.53
CA LEU A 76 -15.28 -10.94 11.56
C LEU A 76 -16.57 -10.12 11.54
N ALA A 77 -17.73 -10.79 11.53
CA ALA A 77 -19.03 -10.13 11.57
C ALA A 77 -19.21 -9.29 12.84
N ALA A 78 -18.78 -9.80 14.00
CA ALA A 78 -18.83 -9.06 15.26
C ALA A 78 -17.94 -7.80 15.23
N VAL A 79 -16.71 -7.90 14.72
CA VAL A 79 -15.78 -6.76 14.62
C VAL A 79 -16.31 -5.70 13.65
N LEU A 80 -16.92 -6.11 12.54
CA LEU A 80 -17.53 -5.16 11.59
C LEU A 80 -18.70 -4.41 12.23
N ALA A 81 -19.57 -5.10 12.96
CA ALA A 81 -20.68 -4.47 13.67
C ALA A 81 -20.19 -3.48 14.75
N GLU A 82 -19.16 -3.84 15.53
CA GLU A 82 -18.55 -2.97 16.53
C GLU A 82 -17.89 -1.73 15.90
N THR A 83 -17.27 -1.91 14.72
CA THR A 83 -16.68 -0.82 13.94
C THR A 83 -17.76 0.15 13.48
N GLU A 84 -18.86 -0.35 12.90
CA GLU A 84 -19.99 0.48 12.48
C GLU A 84 -20.62 1.25 13.64
N GLU A 85 -20.79 0.60 14.79
CA GLU A 85 -21.33 1.22 15.99
C GLU A 85 -20.41 2.33 16.51
N THR A 86 -19.10 2.09 16.54
CA THR A 86 -18.09 3.05 17.00
C THR A 86 -18.00 4.25 16.06
N ILE A 87 -18.01 4.01 14.74
CA ILE A 87 -18.09 5.06 13.72
C ILE A 87 -19.34 5.92 13.95
N LYS A 88 -20.50 5.28 14.16
CA LYS A 88 -21.77 5.98 14.40
C LYS A 88 -21.75 6.79 15.70
N ARG A 89 -21.24 6.22 16.81
CA ARG A 89 -21.12 6.90 18.11
C ARG A 89 -20.22 8.14 18.04
N LEU A 90 -19.13 8.05 17.28
CA LEU A 90 -18.17 9.14 17.12
C LEU A 90 -18.58 10.15 16.04
N GLY A 91 -19.69 9.93 15.32
CA GLY A 91 -20.12 10.78 14.21
C GLY A 91 -19.12 10.81 13.06
N LEU A 92 -18.23 9.81 12.96
CA LEU A 92 -17.25 9.70 11.90
C LEU A 92 -17.99 9.39 10.60
N THR A 93 -17.81 10.24 9.59
CA THR A 93 -18.29 9.88 8.24
C THR A 93 -17.23 8.96 7.64
N PRO A 94 -17.56 7.73 7.21
CA PRO A 94 -16.61 6.90 6.48
C PRO A 94 -16.22 7.67 5.23
N THR A 95 -15.04 8.27 5.25
CA THR A 95 -14.49 8.97 4.10
C THR A 95 -14.08 7.88 3.14
N ARG A 96 -15.04 7.45 2.31
CA ARG A 96 -14.77 6.62 1.17
C ARG A 96 -13.83 7.46 0.31
N VAL A 97 -12.53 7.20 0.37
CA VAL A 97 -11.56 7.85 -0.51
C VAL A 97 -12.11 7.60 -1.91
N PRO A 98 -12.62 8.63 -2.61
CA PRO A 98 -13.14 8.41 -3.95
C PRO A 98 -11.96 7.87 -4.73
N ASN A 99 -12.12 6.65 -5.27
CA ASN A 99 -11.14 6.07 -6.16
C ASN A 99 -11.01 7.07 -7.30
N LYS A 100 -9.98 7.93 -7.25
CA LYS A 100 -9.79 9.01 -8.21
C LYS A 100 -9.77 8.32 -9.56
N PRO A 101 -10.73 8.58 -10.47
CA PRO A 101 -10.71 7.97 -11.78
C PRO A 101 -9.34 8.28 -12.37
N ALA A 102 -8.54 7.23 -12.61
CA ALA A 102 -7.29 7.38 -13.32
C ALA A 102 -7.62 8.18 -14.59
N ALA A 103 -7.01 9.35 -14.73
CA ALA A 103 -7.28 10.24 -15.85
C ALA A 103 -7.21 9.42 -17.15
N ALA A 104 -8.26 9.51 -17.95
CA ALA A 104 -8.36 8.78 -19.21
C ALA A 104 -7.05 8.94 -20.01
N PRO A 105 -6.51 7.86 -20.61
CA PRO A 105 -5.30 7.93 -21.42
C PRO A 105 -5.49 8.98 -22.51
N ARG A 106 -4.58 9.96 -22.58
CA ARG A 106 -4.58 10.96 -23.67
C ARG A 106 -4.44 10.24 -25.01
N ALA A 107 -5.20 10.69 -26.01
CA ALA A 107 -5.22 10.12 -27.35
C ALA A 107 -3.79 9.96 -27.93
N PRO A 108 -3.47 8.80 -28.54
CA PRO A 108 -2.14 8.53 -29.07
C PRO A 108 -1.84 9.38 -30.31
N LYS A 109 -0.60 9.89 -30.37
CA LYS A 109 -0.02 10.62 -31.51
C LYS A 109 0.10 9.69 -32.75
N PRO A 110 0.21 10.23 -33.98
CA PRO A 110 0.25 9.41 -35.20
C PRO A 110 1.40 8.41 -35.15
N GLY A 111 1.03 7.14 -35.30
CA GLY A 111 1.90 5.98 -35.22
C GLY A 111 2.66 5.67 -36.51
N THR A 112 3.62 4.75 -36.43
CA THR A 112 4.37 4.21 -37.58
C THR A 112 3.88 2.81 -37.91
N VAL A 113 3.66 2.53 -39.18
CA VAL A 113 3.25 1.19 -39.68
C VAL A 113 4.47 0.49 -40.27
N CYS A 114 4.67 -0.77 -39.91
CA CYS A 114 5.77 -1.58 -40.44
C CYS A 114 5.48 -2.03 -41.88
N PRO A 115 6.35 -1.76 -42.87
CA PRO A 115 6.13 -2.17 -44.26
C PRO A 115 6.40 -3.67 -44.49
N HIS A 116 7.00 -4.37 -43.53
CA HIS A 116 7.34 -5.79 -43.67
C HIS A 116 6.27 -6.74 -43.14
N CYS A 117 5.61 -6.39 -42.04
CA CYS A 117 4.56 -7.23 -41.42
C CYS A 117 3.21 -6.52 -41.25
N GLY A 118 3.13 -5.22 -41.53
CA GLY A 118 1.89 -4.43 -41.40
C GLY A 118 1.53 -4.01 -39.97
N ALA A 119 2.35 -4.35 -38.96
CA ALA A 119 2.07 -3.97 -37.58
C ALA A 119 2.10 -2.44 -37.38
N ALA A 120 1.08 -1.90 -36.72
CA ALA A 120 0.95 -0.47 -36.43
C ALA A 120 1.32 -0.17 -34.98
N PHE A 121 2.24 0.79 -34.78
CA PHE A 121 2.72 1.18 -33.46
C PHE A 121 2.42 2.65 -33.20
N SER A 122 1.95 2.99 -32.00
CA SER A 122 1.64 4.38 -31.60
C SER A 122 2.88 5.25 -31.35
N GLN A 123 4.07 4.64 -31.35
CA GLN A 123 5.35 5.30 -31.15
C GLN A 123 6.25 5.05 -32.37
N THR A 124 7.08 6.03 -32.71
CA THR A 124 8.08 5.89 -33.79
C THR A 124 9.21 4.98 -33.30
N LEU A 125 9.32 3.78 -33.88
CA LEU A 125 10.31 2.76 -33.51
C LEU A 125 11.32 2.58 -34.65
N LYS A 126 12.61 2.36 -34.32
CA LYS A 126 13.67 2.08 -35.32
C LYS A 126 13.58 0.65 -35.89
N TYR A 127 13.07 -0.29 -35.09
CA TYR A 127 12.91 -1.70 -35.44
C TYR A 127 11.51 -2.17 -35.04
N CYS A 128 10.97 -3.16 -35.76
CA CYS A 128 9.66 -3.72 -35.50
C CYS A 128 9.68 -4.63 -34.28
N GLY A 129 8.77 -4.39 -33.32
CA GLY A 129 8.60 -5.23 -32.14
C GLY A 129 8.05 -6.63 -32.43
N GLU A 130 7.40 -6.85 -33.58
CA GLU A 130 6.90 -8.17 -33.98
C GLU A 130 7.84 -8.91 -34.93
N CYS A 131 8.25 -8.27 -36.03
CA CYS A 131 9.04 -8.95 -37.06
C CYS A 131 10.57 -8.70 -36.97
N GLY A 132 11.01 -7.84 -36.03
CA GLY A 132 12.43 -7.57 -35.76
C GLY A 132 13.18 -6.76 -36.83
N ARG A 133 12.56 -6.45 -37.98
CA ARG A 133 13.19 -5.71 -39.08
C ARG A 133 13.19 -4.20 -38.83
N ALA A 134 14.17 -3.50 -39.40
CA ALA A 134 14.22 -2.04 -39.34
C ALA A 134 12.99 -1.41 -40.03
N ILE A 135 12.46 -0.32 -39.46
CA ILE A 135 11.28 0.42 -39.97
C ILE A 135 11.63 1.89 -40.27
N ALA A 136 12.91 2.18 -40.47
CA ALA A 136 13.43 3.49 -40.86
C ALA A 136 14.04 3.42 -42.25
#